data_AF-A0A946G4T8-F1
#
_entry.id   AF-A0A946G4T8-F1
#
_cell.length_a   1.000
_cell.length_b   1.000
_cell.length_c   1.000
_cell.angle_alpha   90.00
_cell.angle_beta   90.00
_cell.angle_gamma   90.00
#
_symmetry.space_group_name_H-M   'P 1'
#
loop_
_entity.id
_entity.type
_entity.pdbx_description
1 polymer ?
#
loop_
_entity_poly.entity_id
_entity_poly.type
_entity_poly.pdbx_seq_one_letter_code
_entity_poly.pdbx_strand_id
1 'polypeptide(L)'
;IKDYFWHLTLPLLAMIVSGFAGLTFLTKNSFIDQINQQYVMTARAKGLSERKVIYGHVFRNSMLIVIAGFPSAFIGILFSSSLFIEVIFSLDGLGLLGYEAALTRDYPVIFATLYFFSLLGLIMGIIGDFMYSLIDPRIDFESRE
;
A
#
# COMPACT_ATOMS: atom_id res chain seq x y z
N ILE A 1 -9.88 20.75 19.13
CA ILE A 1 -10.12 19.35 18.68
C ILE A 1 -11.16 19.29 17.56
N LYS A 2 -12.42 19.73 17.78
CA LYS A 2 -13.45 19.71 16.73
C LYS A 2 -13.04 20.47 15.46
N ASP A 3 -12.41 21.62 15.62
CA ASP A 3 -11.91 22.44 14.52
C ASP A 3 -10.81 21.75 13.69
N TYR A 4 -9.85 21.10 14.35
CA TYR A 4 -8.82 20.28 13.69
C TYR A 4 -9.41 19.14 12.85
N PHE A 5 -10.40 18.42 13.37
CA PHE A 5 -11.06 17.37 12.58
C PHE A 5 -11.76 17.94 11.34
N TRP A 6 -12.41 19.11 11.45
CA TRP A 6 -13.04 19.76 10.31
C TRP A 6 -12.04 20.15 9.23
N HIS A 7 -10.87 20.69 9.60
CA HIS A 7 -9.83 21.07 8.64
C HIS A 7 -9.12 19.87 8.02
N LEU A 8 -9.06 18.73 8.72
CA LEU A 8 -8.45 17.50 8.20
C LEU A 8 -9.40 16.65 7.34
N THR A 9 -10.72 16.83 7.45
CA THR A 9 -11.68 15.96 6.74
C THR A 9 -11.53 16.00 5.23
N LEU A 10 -11.40 17.19 4.63
CA LEU A 10 -11.27 17.38 3.18
C LEU A 10 -9.94 16.81 2.62
N PRO A 11 -8.76 17.14 3.19
CA PRO A 11 -7.50 16.53 2.78
C PRO A 11 -7.51 15.00 2.91
N LEU A 12 -8.01 14.47 4.04
CA LEU A 12 -8.05 13.01 4.26
C LEU A 12 -8.97 12.31 3.26
N LEU A 13 -10.15 12.86 2.98
CA LEU A 13 -11.06 12.28 1.99
C LEU A 13 -10.44 12.30 0.59
N ALA A 14 -9.76 13.40 0.22
CA ALA A 14 -9.05 13.47 -1.06
C ALA A 14 -7.94 12.40 -1.15
N MET A 15 -7.16 12.21 -0.08
CA MET A 15 -6.13 11.15 -0.01
C MET A 15 -6.75 9.75 -0.16
N ILE A 16 -7.85 9.48 0.56
CA ILE A 16 -8.52 8.18 0.52
C ILE A 16 -9.05 7.90 -0.88
N VAL A 17 -9.77 8.84 -1.49
CA VAL A 17 -10.36 8.65 -2.83
C VAL A 17 -9.29 8.43 -3.89
N SER A 18 -8.15 9.13 -3.79
CA SER A 18 -7.02 8.99 -4.71
C SER A 18 -6.47 7.55 -4.77
N GLY A 19 -6.28 6.90 -3.62
CA GLY A 19 -5.76 5.53 -3.55
C GLY A 19 -6.82 4.43 -3.64
N PHE A 20 -8.06 4.74 -3.27
CA PHE A 20 -9.13 3.74 -3.11
C PHE A 20 -9.51 3.04 -4.42
N ALA A 21 -9.61 3.78 -5.53
CA ALA A 21 -9.97 3.21 -6.82
C ALA A 21 -8.93 2.18 -7.30
N GLY A 22 -7.64 2.51 -7.17
CA GLY A 22 -6.54 1.62 -7.53
C GLY A 22 -6.49 0.37 -6.67
N LEU A 23 -6.60 0.53 -5.35
CA LEU A 23 -6.59 -0.61 -4.42
C LEU A 23 -7.79 -1.55 -4.65
N THR A 24 -8.97 -0.99 -4.89
CA THR A 24 -10.19 -1.76 -5.16
C THR A 24 -10.06 -2.55 -6.46
N PHE A 25 -9.53 -1.92 -7.52
CA PHE A 25 -9.31 -2.59 -8.80
C PHE A 25 -8.28 -3.72 -8.68
N LEU A 26 -7.14 -3.45 -8.03
CA LEU A 26 -6.09 -4.45 -7.78
C LEU A 26 -6.62 -5.64 -6.98
N THR A 27 -7.36 -5.36 -5.90
CA THR A 27 -7.96 -6.40 -5.06
C THR A 27 -8.95 -7.23 -5.86
N LYS A 28 -9.87 -6.59 -6.59
CA LYS A 28 -10.87 -7.28 -7.41
C LYS A 28 -10.21 -8.20 -8.44
N ASN A 29 -9.20 -7.72 -9.17
CA ASN A 29 -8.51 -8.51 -10.18
C ASN A 29 -7.76 -9.68 -9.55
N SER A 30 -7.04 -9.44 -8.45
CA SER A 30 -6.33 -10.51 -7.73
C SER A 30 -7.28 -11.62 -7.28
N PHE A 31 -8.49 -11.29 -6.82
CA PHE A 31 -9.50 -12.28 -6.47
C PHE A 31 -10.02 -13.07 -7.67
N ILE A 32 -10.29 -12.40 -8.79
CA ILE A 32 -10.76 -13.07 -10.02
C ILE A 32 -9.70 -14.05 -10.54
N ASP A 33 -8.44 -13.63 -10.55
CA ASP A 33 -7.33 -14.47 -11.00
C ASP A 33 -7.18 -15.72 -10.12
N GLN A 34 -7.29 -15.58 -8.80
CA GLN A 34 -7.18 -16.70 -7.87
C GLN A 34 -8.38 -17.65 -7.91
N ILE A 35 -9.60 -17.16 -8.18
CA ILE A 35 -10.80 -18.01 -8.28
C ILE A 35 -10.70 -19.01 -9.46
N ASN A 36 -10.03 -18.61 -10.54
CA ASN A 36 -9.89 -19.44 -11.75
C ASN A 36 -8.76 -20.48 -11.67
N GLN A 37 -8.02 -20.53 -10.55
CA GLN A 37 -6.90 -21.45 -10.38
C GLN A 37 -7.34 -22.89 -10.11
N GLN A 38 -6.50 -23.85 -10.52
CA GLN A 38 -6.78 -25.28 -10.40
C GLN A 38 -6.98 -25.73 -8.95
N TYR A 39 -6.26 -25.15 -7.98
CA TYR A 39 -6.40 -25.50 -6.57
C TYR A 39 -7.79 -25.15 -6.01
N VAL A 40 -8.45 -24.11 -6.54
CA VAL A 40 -9.83 -23.72 -6.19
C VAL A 40 -10.82 -24.72 -6.77
N MET A 41 -10.62 -25.13 -8.03
CA MET A 41 -11.45 -26.17 -8.66
C MET A 41 -11.37 -27.50 -7.91
N THR A 42 -10.17 -27.92 -7.49
CA THR A 42 -10.00 -29.12 -6.66
C THR A 42 -10.65 -28.99 -5.30
N ALA A 43 -10.55 -27.81 -4.65
CA ALA A 43 -11.21 -27.57 -3.37
C ALA A 43 -12.74 -27.65 -3.48
N ARG A 44 -13.32 -27.13 -4.56
CA ARG A 44 -14.76 -27.28 -4.87
C ARG A 44 -15.13 -28.73 -5.14
N ALA A 45 -14.32 -29.46 -5.92
CA ALA A 45 -14.54 -30.88 -6.22
C ALA A 45 -14.50 -31.77 -4.95
N LYS A 46 -13.74 -31.36 -3.93
CA LYS A 46 -13.70 -32.02 -2.60
C LYS A 46 -14.95 -31.74 -1.74
N GLY A 47 -15.92 -30.96 -2.22
CA GLY A 47 -17.16 -30.66 -1.49
C GLY A 47 -17.05 -29.56 -0.45
N LEU A 48 -16.00 -28.72 -0.48
CA LEU A 48 -15.89 -27.57 0.42
C LEU A 48 -16.95 -26.51 0.08
N SER A 49 -17.62 -25.99 1.11
CA SER A 49 -18.53 -24.85 0.97
C SER A 49 -17.82 -23.63 0.37
N GLU A 50 -18.47 -22.87 -0.50
CA GLU A 50 -17.88 -21.69 -1.16
C GLU A 50 -17.25 -20.70 -0.16
N ARG A 51 -17.88 -20.48 0.99
CA ARG A 51 -17.32 -19.60 2.05
C ARG A 51 -15.94 -20.05 2.54
N LYS A 52 -15.73 -21.36 2.75
CA LYS A 52 -14.42 -21.89 3.16
C LYS A 52 -13.37 -21.76 2.07
N VAL A 53 -13.77 -21.93 0.81
CA VAL A 53 -12.86 -21.77 -0.34
C VAL A 53 -12.45 -20.32 -0.49
N ILE A 54 -13.41 -19.38 -0.43
CA ILE A 54 -13.15 -17.94 -0.57
C ILE A 54 -12.29 -17.43 0.59
N TYR A 55 -12.71 -17.61 1.85
CA TYR A 55 -11.97 -17.04 2.99
C TYR A 55 -10.69 -17.80 3.34
N GLY A 56 -10.64 -19.10 3.08
CA GLY A 56 -9.49 -19.93 3.43
C GLY A 56 -8.41 -19.96 2.35
N HIS A 57 -8.81 -20.19 1.09
CA HIS A 57 -7.86 -20.51 0.01
C HIS A 57 -7.67 -19.33 -0.96
N VAL A 58 -8.75 -18.64 -1.35
CA VAL A 58 -8.67 -17.50 -2.27
C VAL A 58 -8.16 -16.26 -1.55
N PHE A 59 -8.76 -15.88 -0.42
CA PHE A 59 -8.45 -14.64 0.29
C PHE A 59 -6.98 -14.54 0.70
N ARG A 60 -6.43 -15.60 1.31
CA ARG A 60 -5.01 -15.61 1.73
C ARG A 60 -4.08 -15.42 0.52
N ASN A 61 -4.33 -16.10 -0.58
CA ASN A 61 -3.47 -16.04 -1.77
C ASN A 61 -3.64 -14.73 -2.56
N SER A 62 -4.86 -14.21 -2.66
CA SER A 62 -5.15 -12.93 -3.31
C SER A 62 -4.55 -11.75 -2.55
N MET A 63 -4.54 -11.82 -1.22
CA MET A 63 -4.04 -10.74 -0.37
C MET A 63 -2.51 -10.60 -0.45
N LEU A 64 -1.78 -11.67 -0.75
CA LEU A 64 -0.33 -11.61 -0.96
C LEU A 64 0.05 -10.64 -2.08
N ILE A 65 -0.70 -10.62 -3.19
CA ILE A 65 -0.46 -9.70 -4.32
C ILE A 65 -0.69 -8.25 -3.90
N VAL A 66 -1.71 -8.00 -3.09
CA VAL A 66 -2.03 -6.65 -2.61
C VAL A 66 -0.98 -6.15 -1.61
N ILE A 67 -0.53 -7.02 -0.72
CA ILE A 67 0.52 -6.71 0.28
C ILE A 67 1.87 -6.51 -0.40
N ALA A 68 2.16 -7.24 -1.48
CA ALA A 68 3.32 -7.01 -2.34
C ALA A 68 3.40 -5.59 -2.88
N GLY A 69 2.26 -5.12 -3.38
CA GLY A 69 2.17 -3.79 -3.94
C GLY A 69 2.22 -2.70 -2.88
N PHE A 70 1.99 -3.02 -1.60
CA PHE A 70 1.76 -2.01 -0.56
C PHE A 70 2.94 -1.07 -0.35
N PRO A 71 4.20 -1.52 -0.18
CA PRO A 71 5.33 -0.60 -0.01
C PRO A 71 5.50 0.34 -1.21
N SER A 72 5.39 -0.18 -2.44
CA SER A 72 5.51 0.62 -3.66
C SER A 72 4.36 1.62 -3.84
N ALA A 73 3.13 1.19 -3.56
CA ALA A 73 1.95 2.04 -3.63
C ALA A 73 1.99 3.14 -2.56
N PHE A 74 2.48 2.80 -1.37
CA PHE A 74 2.63 3.74 -0.27
C PHE A 74 3.64 4.85 -0.59
N ILE A 75 4.81 4.48 -1.14
CA ILE A 75 5.79 5.46 -1.62
C ILE A 75 5.19 6.34 -2.74
N GLY A 76 4.49 5.73 -3.70
CA GLY A 76 3.84 6.48 -4.79
C GLY A 76 2.82 7.50 -4.30
N ILE A 77 2.00 7.13 -3.32
CA ILE A 77 1.01 8.03 -2.69
C ILE A 77 1.71 9.15 -1.93
N LEU A 78 2.76 8.86 -1.16
CA LEU A 78 3.50 9.88 -0.41
C LEU A 78 4.21 10.90 -1.30
N PHE A 79 4.78 10.48 -2.43
CA PHE A 79 5.47 11.41 -3.32
C PHE A 79 4.52 12.16 -4.26
N SER A 80 3.59 11.44 -4.90
CA SER A 80 2.73 12.05 -5.92
C SER A 80 1.50 12.71 -5.31
N SER A 81 0.78 12.02 -4.42
CA SER A 81 -0.50 12.52 -3.91
C SER A 81 -0.33 13.54 -2.79
N SER A 82 0.69 13.38 -1.93
CA SER A 82 0.95 14.32 -0.82
C SER A 82 1.25 15.72 -1.34
N LEU A 83 2.06 15.85 -2.40
CA LEU A 83 2.41 17.16 -2.97
C LEU A 83 1.20 17.95 -3.47
N PHE A 84 0.34 17.34 -4.30
CA PHE A 84 -0.85 18.04 -4.83
C PHE A 84 -1.83 18.41 -3.72
N ILE A 85 -2.02 17.53 -2.73
CA ILE A 85 -2.93 17.77 -1.62
C ILE A 85 -2.37 18.85 -0.69
N GLU A 86 -1.06 18.86 -0.43
CA GLU A 86 -0.38 19.89 0.34
C GLU A 86 -0.50 21.27 -0.31
N VAL A 87 -0.32 21.36 -1.64
CA VAL A 87 -0.47 22.62 -2.38
C VAL A 87 -1.93 23.10 -2.40
N ILE A 88 -2.90 22.22 -2.66
CA ILE A 88 -4.33 22.61 -2.79
C ILE A 88 -4.93 23.03 -1.45
N PHE A 89 -4.52 22.36 -0.36
CA PHE A 89 -5.05 22.64 0.97
C PHE A 89 -4.14 23.55 1.81
N SER A 90 -3.07 24.11 1.22
CA SER A 90 -2.08 24.95 1.90
C SER A 90 -1.55 24.33 3.20
N LEU A 91 -1.14 23.07 3.11
CA LEU A 91 -0.55 22.32 4.23
C LEU A 91 0.97 22.33 4.13
N ASP A 92 1.64 22.65 5.24
CA ASP A 92 3.09 22.55 5.36
C ASP A 92 3.51 21.09 5.53
N GLY A 93 3.70 20.38 4.42
CA GLY A 93 4.12 18.99 4.41
C GLY A 93 5.53 18.77 3.87
N LEU A 94 6.02 17.53 4.06
CA LEU A 94 7.36 17.13 3.62
C LEU A 94 7.49 17.06 2.09
N GLY A 95 6.38 16.82 1.39
CA GLY A 95 6.36 16.83 -0.07
C GLY A 95 6.65 18.23 -0.61
N LEU A 96 5.86 19.21 -0.15
CA LEU A 96 5.98 20.62 -0.50
C LEU A 96 7.35 21.16 -0.13
N LEU A 97 7.84 20.86 1.08
CA LEU A 97 9.16 21.28 1.55
C LEU A 97 10.30 20.71 0.67
N GLY A 98 10.21 19.45 0.23
CA GLY A 98 11.16 18.88 -0.70
C GLY A 98 11.10 19.53 -2.10
N TYR A 99 9.91 19.87 -2.57
CA TYR A 99 9.71 20.55 -3.85
C TYR A 99 10.24 21.99 -3.85
N GLU A 100 9.93 22.76 -2.82
CA GLU A 100 10.43 24.13 -2.66
C GLU A 100 11.95 24.16 -2.53
N ALA A 101 12.53 23.25 -1.75
CA ALA A 101 13.98 23.11 -1.63
C ALA A 101 14.66 22.80 -2.98
N ALA A 102 14.02 21.99 -3.83
CA ALA A 102 14.51 21.72 -5.18
C ALA A 102 14.52 22.98 -6.07
N LEU A 103 13.51 23.85 -5.95
CA LEU A 103 13.43 25.11 -6.67
C LEU A 103 14.46 26.14 -6.17
N THR A 104 14.62 26.25 -4.85
CA THR A 104 15.56 27.18 -4.21
C THR A 104 17.01 26.67 -4.22
N ARG A 105 17.24 25.44 -4.70
CA ARG A 105 18.53 24.74 -4.71
C ARG A 105 19.14 24.60 -3.31
N ASP A 106 18.29 24.42 -2.31
CA ASP A 106 18.71 24.11 -0.95
C ASP A 106 19.11 22.62 -0.85
N TYR A 107 20.33 22.32 -1.31
CA TYR A 107 20.85 20.95 -1.33
C TYR A 107 20.78 20.23 0.02
N PRO A 108 21.12 20.84 1.18
CA PRO A 108 20.92 20.23 2.48
C PRO A 108 19.49 19.70 2.71
N VAL A 109 18.48 20.52 2.41
CA VAL A 109 17.07 20.15 2.62
C VAL A 109 16.61 19.09 1.62
N ILE A 110 17.06 19.18 0.37
CA ILE A 110 16.81 18.13 -0.65
C ILE A 110 17.36 16.79 -0.19
N PHE A 111 18.62 16.73 0.27
CA PHE A 111 19.21 15.47 0.73
C PHE A 111 18.55 14.95 2.02
N ALA A 112 18.17 15.85 2.94
CA ALA A 112 17.47 15.46 4.16
C ALA A 112 16.09 14.84 3.87
N THR A 113 15.31 15.46 2.98
CA THR A 113 14.00 14.95 2.58
C THR A 113 14.12 13.62 1.83
N LEU A 114 15.06 13.51 0.88
CA LEU A 114 15.34 12.25 0.17
C LEU A 114 15.76 11.12 1.12
N TYR A 115 16.64 11.41 2.08
CA TYR A 115 17.05 10.45 3.10
C TYR A 115 15.85 9.98 3.93
N PHE A 116 15.02 10.91 4.42
CA PHE A 116 13.87 10.59 5.25
C PHE A 116 12.87 9.71 4.49
N PHE A 117 12.55 10.05 3.25
CA PHE A 117 11.65 9.23 2.43
C PHE A 117 12.23 7.85 2.12
N SER A 118 13.53 7.75 1.86
CA SER A 118 14.21 6.47 1.61
C SER A 118 14.16 5.58 2.85
N LEU A 119 14.43 6.15 4.03
CA LEU A 119 14.35 5.43 5.30
C LEU A 119 12.92 4.95 5.59
N LEU A 120 11.93 5.80 5.36
CA LEU A 120 10.52 5.45 5.56
C LEU A 120 10.09 4.36 4.58
N GLY A 121 10.53 4.43 3.32
CA GLY A 121 10.33 3.39 2.32
C GLY A 121 10.94 2.05 2.73
N LEU A 122 12.16 2.06 3.28
CA LEU A 122 12.82 0.86 3.82
C LEU A 122 12.01 0.25 4.97
N ILE A 123 11.57 1.07 5.93
CA ILE A 123 10.75 0.61 7.06
C ILE A 123 9.45 -0.03 6.56
N MET A 124 8.77 0.60 5.59
CA MET A 124 7.55 0.06 5.00
C MET A 124 7.79 -1.24 4.23
N GLY A 125 8.94 -1.38 3.56
CA GLY A 125 9.37 -2.64 2.95
C GLY A 125 9.51 -3.75 3.98
N ILE A 126 10.23 -3.50 5.07
CA ILE A 126 10.42 -4.47 6.17
C ILE A 126 9.07 -4.86 6.80
N ILE A 127 8.16 -3.90 7.01
CA ILE A 127 6.80 -4.18 7.49
C ILE A 127 6.05 -5.07 6.49
N GLY A 128 6.19 -4.80 5.19
CA GLY A 128 5.65 -5.64 4.13
C GLY A 128 6.16 -7.09 4.23
N ASP A 129 7.48 -7.27 4.32
CA ASP A 129 8.13 -8.59 4.47
C ASP A 129 7.63 -9.33 5.72
N PHE A 130 7.44 -8.63 6.83
CA PHE A 130 6.86 -9.21 8.04
C PHE A 130 5.39 -9.63 7.84
N MET A 131 4.59 -8.79 7.20
CA MET A 131 3.18 -9.11 6.89
C MET A 131 3.08 -10.32 5.96
N TYR A 132 4.01 -10.47 5.01
CA TYR A 132 4.09 -11.65 4.17
C TYR A 132 4.32 -12.93 4.95
N SER A 133 5.31 -12.93 5.84
CA SER A 133 5.62 -14.10 6.69
C SER A 133 4.45 -14.48 7.59
N LEU A 134 3.71 -13.51 8.13
CA LEU A 134 2.54 -13.77 8.99
C LEU A 134 1.38 -14.43 8.21
N ILE A 135 1.16 -14.04 6.96
CA ILE A 135 0.00 -14.48 6.16
C ILE A 135 0.27 -15.80 5.45
N ASP A 136 1.51 -16.02 5.01
CA ASP A 136 1.93 -17.30 4.44
C ASP A 136 3.17 -17.86 5.18
N PRO A 137 2.96 -18.61 6.28
CA PRO A 137 4.04 -19.25 7.02
C PRO A 137 4.67 -20.44 6.28
N ARG A 138 4.31 -20.72 5.01
CA ARG A 138 5.01 -21.69 4.16
C ARG A 138 6.21 -21.11 3.43
N ILE A 139 6.38 -19.78 3.46
CA ILE A 139 7.59 -19.11 2.99
C ILE A 139 8.65 -19.27 4.08
N ASP A 140 9.13 -20.51 4.23
CA ASP A 140 10.35 -20.77 4.97
C ASP A 140 11.51 -20.21 4.15
N PHE A 141 12.20 -19.21 4.70
CA PHE A 141 13.46 -18.69 4.17
C PHE A 141 14.58 -19.75 4.16
N GLU A 142 14.33 -20.96 4.68
CA GLU A 142 15.26 -22.08 4.72
C GLU A 142 15.34 -22.90 3.41
N SER A 143 14.40 -22.76 2.47
CA SER A 143 14.36 -23.66 1.28
C SER A 143 14.94 -23.08 -0.01
N ARG A 144 15.65 -21.95 0.07
CA ARG A 144 16.47 -21.46 -1.04
C ARG A 144 17.94 -21.63 -0.67
N GLU A 145 18.54 -22.66 -1.27
CA GLU A 145 19.99 -22.90 -1.33
C GLU A 145 20.81 -21.62 -1.59
#